data_AF-A0A9X9XEQ6-F1
#
_entry.id   AF-A0A9X9XEQ6-F1
#
_cell.length_a   1.000
_cell.length_b   1.000
_cell.length_c   1.000
_cell.angle_alpha   90.00
_cell.angle_beta   90.00
_cell.angle_gamma   90.00
#
_symmetry.space_group_name_H-M   'P 1'
#
loop_
_entity.id
_entity.type
_entity.pdbx_description
1 polymer ?
#
loop_
_entity_poly.entity_id
_entity_poly.type
_entity_poly.pdbx_seq_one_letter_code
_entity_poly.pdbx_strand_id
1 'polypeptide(L)'
;MLRLLAWPAAIRIAYEFNWYQQYKLTGHPGSVDYIFQPLADWFGIPAYEKPFRLTVASLEIVASVLVLIPLTRVWGALLTIGLMSGAIFFHTIGLIGIDPYGDGGKLFKEAIFTSVMGVVVLCAHRQDAFAALVRLGLLCAAFARTA
;
A
#
# COMPACT_ATOMS: atom_id res chain seq x y z
N MET A 1 22.26 -7.05 -10.69
CA MET A 1 22.51 -6.06 -9.61
C MET A 1 21.23 -5.32 -9.19
N LEU A 2 20.49 -4.66 -10.10
CA LEU A 2 19.26 -3.92 -9.74
C LEU A 2 18.17 -4.78 -9.05
N ARG A 3 17.99 -6.05 -9.45
CA ARG A 3 17.05 -6.97 -8.79
C ARG A 3 17.42 -7.28 -7.33
N LEU A 4 18.68 -7.13 -6.94
CA LEU A 4 19.12 -7.29 -5.55
C LEU A 4 18.73 -6.07 -4.70
N LEU A 5 18.69 -4.87 -5.30
CA LEU A 5 18.25 -3.63 -4.63
C LEU A 5 16.77 -3.67 -4.24
N ALA A 6 15.97 -4.54 -4.89
CA ALA A 6 14.58 -4.72 -4.53
C ALA A 6 14.38 -5.49 -3.23
N TRP A 7 15.36 -6.25 -2.74
CA TRP A 7 15.21 -7.03 -1.51
C TRP A 7 15.11 -6.16 -0.26
N PRO A 8 16.00 -5.18 -0.03
CA PRO A 8 15.83 -4.23 1.07
C PRO A 8 14.48 -3.52 1.05
N ALA A 9 14.05 -3.06 -0.14
CA ALA A 9 12.75 -2.40 -0.30
C ALA A 9 11.57 -3.36 -0.02
N ALA A 10 11.60 -4.60 -0.55
CA ALA A 10 10.58 -5.61 -0.32
C ALA A 10 10.49 -6.01 1.17
N ILE A 11 11.63 -6.18 1.83
CA ILE A 11 11.69 -6.49 3.27
C ILE A 11 11.12 -5.32 4.08
N ARG A 12 11.48 -4.08 3.74
CA ARG A 12 10.95 -2.88 4.40
C ARG A 12 9.43 -2.76 4.28
N ILE A 13 8.87 -3.02 3.09
CA ILE A 13 7.41 -3.04 2.85
C ILE A 13 6.75 -4.12 3.71
N ALA A 14 7.29 -5.34 3.68
CA ALA A 14 6.70 -6.45 4.43
C ALA A 14 6.75 -6.21 5.94
N TYR A 15 7.86 -5.66 6.45
CA TYR A 15 7.97 -5.22 7.84
C TYR A 15 6.91 -4.17 8.18
N GLU A 16 6.74 -3.14 7.35
CA GLU A 16 5.77 -2.06 7.63
C GLU A 16 4.35 -2.59 7.73
N PHE A 17 3.93 -3.34 6.70
CA PHE A 17 2.60 -3.90 6.65
C PHE A 17 2.33 -4.82 7.82
N ASN A 18 3.27 -5.68 8.18
CA ASN A 18 3.09 -6.57 9.33
C ASN A 18 3.12 -5.83 10.68
N TRP A 19 3.94 -4.79 10.82
CA TRP A 19 4.05 -4.02 12.07
C TRP A 19 2.72 -3.38 12.47
N TYR A 20 1.99 -2.78 11.53
CA TYR A 20 0.73 -2.07 11.84
C TYR A 20 -0.48 -3.00 12.02
N GLN A 21 -0.36 -4.30 11.72
CA GLN A 21 -1.47 -5.24 11.93
C GLN A 21 -1.87 -5.40 13.39
N GLN A 22 -0.94 -5.16 14.33
CA GLN A 22 -1.27 -5.17 15.76
C GLN A 22 -2.33 -4.14 16.14
N TYR A 23 -2.47 -3.04 15.39
CA TYR A 23 -3.51 -2.02 15.59
C TYR A 23 -4.77 -2.32 14.76
N LYS A 24 -4.56 -2.78 13.51
CA LYS A 24 -5.65 -3.02 12.55
C LYS A 24 -6.42 -4.31 12.81
N LEU A 25 -5.79 -5.40 13.26
CA LEU A 25 -6.51 -6.66 13.48
C LEU A 25 -7.21 -6.69 14.84
N THR A 26 -6.62 -6.06 15.84
CA THR A 26 -7.16 -6.00 17.22
C THR A 26 -8.24 -4.94 17.38
N GLY A 27 -8.35 -3.98 16.46
CA GLY A 27 -9.30 -2.88 16.56
C GLY A 27 -8.91 -1.86 17.63
N HIS A 28 -7.62 -1.49 17.67
CA HIS A 28 -7.14 -0.46 18.58
C HIS A 28 -7.94 0.85 18.41
N PRO A 29 -8.31 1.57 19.49
CA PRO A 29 -9.13 2.78 19.39
C PRO A 29 -8.55 3.82 18.41
N GLY A 30 -7.23 4.05 18.45
CA GLY A 30 -6.54 4.90 17.47
C GLY A 30 -6.77 4.49 16.01
N SER A 31 -6.88 3.19 15.72
CA SER A 31 -7.17 2.71 14.36
C SER A 31 -8.64 2.88 14.01
N VAL A 32 -9.55 2.59 14.94
CA VAL A 32 -11.00 2.64 14.74
C VAL A 32 -11.47 4.08 14.62
N ASP A 33 -11.21 4.89 15.63
CA ASP A 33 -11.86 6.19 15.82
C ASP A 33 -11.26 7.29 14.92
N TYR A 34 -9.96 7.21 14.61
CA TYR A 34 -9.25 8.27 13.88
C TYR A 34 -8.99 7.96 12.41
N ILE A 35 -9.05 6.68 12.01
CA ILE A 35 -8.72 6.27 10.64
C ILE A 35 -9.94 5.65 9.97
N PHE A 36 -10.42 4.51 10.47
CA PHE A 36 -11.37 3.70 9.70
C PHE A 36 -12.83 4.11 9.87
N GLN A 37 -13.25 4.62 11.04
CA GLN A 37 -14.61 5.15 11.21
C GLN A 37 -14.84 6.42 10.37
N PRO A 38 -13.95 7.43 10.38
CA PRO A 38 -14.07 8.57 9.47
C PRO A 38 -14.13 8.16 7.99
N LEU A 39 -13.43 7.08 7.64
CA LEU A 39 -13.40 6.57 6.27
C LEU A 39 -14.69 5.83 5.91
N ALA A 40 -15.23 5.02 6.81
CA ALA A 40 -16.54 4.38 6.64
C ALA A 40 -17.66 5.42 6.48
N ASP A 41 -17.62 6.49 7.28
CA ASP A 41 -18.55 7.61 7.21
C ASP A 41 -18.43 8.35 5.87
N TRP A 42 -17.20 8.61 5.39
CA TRP A 42 -16.95 9.22 4.08
C TRP A 42 -17.54 8.42 2.92
N PHE A 43 -17.43 7.09 2.98
CA PHE A 43 -18.00 6.19 1.96
C PHE A 43 -19.50 5.89 2.18
N GLY A 44 -20.12 6.45 3.21
CA GLY A 44 -21.53 6.24 3.54
C GLY A 44 -21.86 4.77 3.83
N ILE A 45 -20.92 4.01 4.39
CA ILE A 45 -21.11 2.59 4.69
C ILE A 45 -21.91 2.48 6.00
N PRO A 46 -23.16 1.96 5.98
CA PRO A 46 -23.99 1.87 7.19
C PRO A 46 -23.51 0.79 8.18
N ALA A 47 -22.57 -0.07 7.76
CA ALA A 47 -21.89 -1.02 8.62
C ALA A 47 -20.62 -0.36 9.21
N TYR A 48 -20.56 -0.30 10.55
CA TYR A 48 -19.40 0.08 11.37
C TYR A 48 -18.05 -0.23 10.71
N GLU A 49 -17.01 0.57 10.94
CA GLU A 49 -15.72 0.56 10.21
C GLU A 49 -15.05 -0.80 9.94
N LYS A 50 -15.32 -1.80 10.78
CA LYS A 50 -14.63 -3.08 10.85
C LYS A 50 -14.47 -3.81 9.50
N PRO A 51 -15.48 -3.96 8.62
CA PRO A 51 -15.29 -4.61 7.33
C PRO A 51 -14.26 -3.87 6.47
N PHE A 52 -14.25 -2.55 6.52
CA PHE A 52 -13.33 -1.72 5.75
C PHE A 52 -11.89 -1.86 6.29
N ARG A 53 -11.71 -1.75 7.61
CA ARG A 53 -10.42 -1.98 8.27
C ARG A 53 -9.85 -3.37 8.01
N LEU A 54 -10.65 -4.41 8.16
CA LEU A 54 -10.21 -5.79 7.95
C LEU A 54 -9.92 -6.08 6.47
N THR A 55 -10.59 -5.39 5.54
CA THR A 55 -10.26 -5.47 4.12
C THR A 55 -8.89 -4.88 3.85
N VAL A 56 -8.59 -3.67 4.34
CA VAL A 56 -7.28 -3.04 4.20
C VAL A 56 -6.19 -3.89 4.85
N ALA A 57 -6.42 -4.38 6.08
CA ALA A 57 -5.49 -5.28 6.78
C ALA A 57 -5.18 -6.54 5.97
N SER A 58 -6.20 -7.17 5.39
CA SER A 58 -6.04 -8.36 4.55
C SER A 58 -5.23 -8.06 3.29
N LEU A 59 -5.50 -6.94 2.61
CA LEU A 59 -4.77 -6.53 1.41
C LEU A 59 -3.29 -6.22 1.72
N GLU A 60 -2.99 -5.59 2.85
CA GLU A 60 -1.62 -5.34 3.29
C GLU A 60 -0.85 -6.63 3.58
N ILE A 61 -1.48 -7.61 4.22
CA ILE A 61 -0.88 -8.95 4.45
C ILE A 61 -0.63 -9.67 3.12
N VAL A 62 -1.59 -9.61 2.19
CA VAL A 62 -1.40 -10.16 0.85
C VAL A 62 -0.22 -9.46 0.16
N ALA A 63 -0.16 -8.13 0.19
CA ALA A 63 0.93 -7.37 -0.40
C ALA A 63 2.30 -7.73 0.20
N SER A 64 2.37 -7.92 1.54
CA SER A 64 3.61 -8.28 2.24
C SER A 64 4.13 -9.66 1.83
N VAL A 65 3.25 -10.63 1.61
CA VAL A 65 3.62 -11.95 1.09
C VAL A 65 4.06 -11.87 -0.38
N LEU A 66 3.25 -11.21 -1.22
CA LEU A 66 3.52 -11.12 -2.65
C LEU A 66 4.85 -10.40 -2.96
N VAL A 67 5.19 -9.34 -2.22
CA VAL A 67 6.42 -8.56 -2.49
C VAL A 67 7.69 -9.36 -2.20
N LEU A 68 7.64 -10.30 -1.25
CA LEU A 68 8.77 -11.13 -0.86
C LEU A 68 9.06 -12.26 -1.86
N ILE A 69 8.02 -12.84 -2.47
CA ILE A 69 8.16 -13.94 -3.44
C ILE A 69 8.57 -13.36 -4.81
N PRO A 70 9.76 -13.71 -5.36
CA PRO A 70 10.24 -13.11 -6.61
C PRO A 70 9.27 -13.22 -7.80
N LEU A 71 8.51 -14.31 -7.88
CA LEU A 71 7.53 -14.55 -8.95
C LEU A 71 6.33 -13.60 -8.90
N THR A 72 5.94 -13.13 -7.71
CA THR A 72 4.76 -12.28 -7.51
C THR A 72 5.11 -10.86 -7.04
N ARG A 73 6.41 -10.55 -6.95
CA ARG A 73 6.94 -9.30 -6.41
C ARG A 73 6.34 -8.04 -7.01
N VAL A 74 6.16 -8.02 -8.34
CA VAL A 74 5.55 -6.89 -9.05
C VAL A 74 4.12 -6.64 -8.57
N TRP A 75 3.34 -7.70 -8.35
CA TRP A 75 1.96 -7.59 -7.85
C TRP A 75 1.93 -7.07 -6.41
N GLY A 76 2.84 -7.54 -5.56
CA GLY A 76 2.98 -7.02 -4.20
C GLY A 76 3.34 -5.53 -4.19
N ALA A 77 4.25 -5.10 -5.07
CA ALA A 77 4.64 -3.70 -5.20
C ALA A 77 3.51 -2.81 -5.75
N LEU A 78 2.77 -3.27 -6.77
CA LEU A 78 1.60 -2.55 -7.29
C LEU A 78 0.52 -2.39 -6.20
N LEU A 79 0.22 -3.46 -5.47
CA LEU A 79 -0.75 -3.42 -4.38
C LEU A 79 -0.29 -2.49 -3.24
N THR A 80 1.01 -2.50 -2.92
CA THR A 80 1.62 -1.56 -1.97
C THR A 80 1.40 -0.11 -2.38
N ILE A 81 1.71 0.24 -3.64
CA ILE A 81 1.52 1.61 -4.14
C ILE A 81 0.03 1.98 -4.11
N GLY A 82 -0.86 1.08 -4.51
CA GLY A 82 -2.30 1.33 -4.48
C GLY A 82 -2.82 1.63 -3.07
N LEU A 83 -2.46 0.80 -2.09
CA LEU A 83 -2.83 0.98 -0.68
C LEU A 83 -2.27 2.29 -0.10
N MET A 84 -0.98 2.56 -0.34
CA MET A 84 -0.35 3.79 0.17
C MET A 84 -0.88 5.04 -0.52
N SER A 85 -1.23 4.96 -1.81
CA SER A 85 -1.88 6.08 -2.52
C SER A 85 -3.24 6.41 -1.91
N GLY A 86 -4.03 5.39 -1.55
CA GLY A 86 -5.27 5.57 -0.80
C GLY A 86 -5.02 6.24 0.55
N ALA A 87 -4.08 5.72 1.34
CA ALA A 87 -3.72 6.31 2.64
C ALA A 87 -3.29 7.79 2.49
N ILE A 88 -2.37 8.09 1.58
CA ILE A 88 -1.88 9.45 1.32
C ILE A 88 -3.03 10.37 0.90
N PHE A 89 -3.91 9.91 0.01
CA PHE A 89 -5.07 10.67 -0.43
C PHE A 89 -5.97 11.04 0.75
N PHE A 90 -6.30 10.08 1.62
CA PHE A 90 -7.20 10.34 2.74
C PHE A 90 -6.57 11.16 3.88
N HIS A 91 -5.24 11.14 4.01
CA HIS A 91 -4.50 12.02 4.91
C HIS A 91 -4.33 13.46 4.38
N THR A 92 -4.43 13.68 3.07
CA THR A 92 -4.17 15.02 2.47
C THR A 92 -5.43 15.72 1.97
N ILE A 93 -6.27 15.02 1.23
CA ILE A 93 -7.52 15.52 0.63
C ILE A 93 -8.74 15.04 1.43
N GLY A 94 -8.65 13.86 2.03
CA GLY A 94 -9.72 13.29 2.85
C GLY A 94 -9.81 13.85 4.28
N LEU A 95 -10.69 13.24 5.07
CA LEU A 95 -11.08 13.70 6.41
C LEU A 95 -10.10 13.35 7.54
N ILE A 96 -9.11 12.48 7.30
CA ILE A 96 -8.24 11.97 8.37
C ILE A 96 -7.23 13.05 8.83
N GLY A 97 -6.79 13.91 7.91
CA GLY A 97 -5.74 14.89 8.15
C GLY A 97 -4.35 14.25 8.25
N ILE A 98 -3.30 15.07 8.17
CA ILE A 98 -1.89 14.59 8.11
C ILE A 98 -1.42 13.99 9.44
N ASP A 99 -1.87 14.56 10.56
CA ASP A 99 -1.44 14.17 11.90
C ASP A 99 -2.65 13.95 12.85
N PRO A 100 -3.45 12.89 12.62
CA PRO A 100 -4.65 12.62 13.41
C PRO A 100 -4.36 12.31 14.89
N TYR A 101 -3.12 11.92 15.20
CA TYR A 101 -2.71 11.51 16.55
C TYR A 101 -1.89 12.57 17.30
N GLY A 102 -1.50 13.66 16.64
CA GLY A 102 -0.56 14.63 17.21
C GLY A 102 0.84 14.06 17.44
N ASP A 103 1.26 13.08 16.63
CA ASP A 103 2.55 12.39 16.73
C ASP A 103 3.61 12.90 15.75
N GLY A 104 3.35 14.06 15.13
CA GLY A 104 4.19 14.64 14.11
C GLY A 104 4.00 14.00 12.74
N GLY A 105 2.83 13.41 12.48
CA GLY A 105 2.45 12.82 11.19
C GLY A 105 3.25 11.57 10.85
N LYS A 106 3.56 10.74 11.86
CA LYS A 106 4.41 9.55 11.69
C LYS A 106 3.81 8.59 10.68
N LEU A 107 2.51 8.27 10.82
CA LEU A 107 1.82 7.34 9.92
C LEU A 107 1.85 7.84 8.46
N PHE A 108 1.67 9.15 8.26
CA PHE A 108 1.72 9.75 6.93
C PHE A 108 3.11 9.66 6.30
N LYS A 109 4.17 9.95 7.06
CA LYS A 109 5.57 9.80 6.61
C LYS A 109 5.88 8.36 6.22
N GLU A 110 5.43 7.40 7.02
CA GLU A 110 5.59 5.98 6.73
C GLU A 110 4.83 5.54 5.46
N ALA A 111 3.62 6.08 5.23
CA ALA A 111 2.88 5.81 4.00
C ALA A 111 3.62 6.29 2.75
N ILE A 112 4.19 7.51 2.79
CA ILE A 112 5.05 8.04 1.71
C ILE A 112 6.28 7.16 1.53
N PHE A 113 6.99 6.85 2.61
CA PHE A 113 8.22 6.07 2.54
C PHE A 113 7.96 4.68 1.95
N THR A 114 6.90 4.01 2.39
CA THR A 114 6.49 2.69 1.89
C THR A 114 6.04 2.74 0.43
N SER A 115 5.34 3.82 0.02
CA SER A 115 5.01 4.05 -1.39
C SER A 115 6.28 4.17 -2.26
N VAL A 116 7.27 4.93 -1.80
CA VAL A 116 8.58 5.05 -2.49
C VAL A 116 9.28 3.70 -2.58
N MET A 117 9.25 2.87 -1.53
CA MET A 117 9.80 1.50 -1.60
C MET A 117 9.08 0.65 -2.64
N GLY A 118 7.75 0.76 -2.75
CA GLY A 118 6.98 0.11 -3.81
C GLY A 118 7.45 0.53 -5.21
N VAL A 119 7.67 1.83 -5.42
CA VAL A 119 8.20 2.37 -6.68
C VAL A 119 9.60 1.83 -6.96
N VAL A 120 10.49 1.78 -5.97
CA VAL A 120 11.84 1.20 -6.11
C VAL A 120 11.77 -0.26 -6.58
N VAL A 121 10.87 -1.06 -6.00
CA VAL A 121 10.67 -2.46 -6.42
C VAL A 121 10.21 -2.54 -7.88
N LEU A 122 9.26 -1.70 -8.30
CA LEU A 122 8.79 -1.66 -9.69
C LEU A 122 9.87 -1.19 -10.66
N CYS A 123 10.65 -0.16 -10.33
CA CYS A 123 11.75 0.31 -11.16
C CYS A 123 12.82 -0.78 -11.34
N ALA A 124 13.14 -1.52 -10.27
CA ALA A 124 14.07 -2.65 -10.34
C ALA A 124 13.55 -3.83 -11.19
N HIS A 125 12.23 -3.91 -11.40
CA HIS A 125 11.54 -4.95 -12.18
C HIS A 125 10.74 -4.37 -13.36
N ARG A 126 11.19 -3.24 -13.93
CA ARG A 126 10.41 -2.46 -14.91
C ARG A 126 9.87 -3.24 -16.11
N GLN A 127 10.62 -4.23 -16.60
CA GLN A 127 10.20 -5.10 -17.71
C GLN A 127 9.03 -6.00 -17.30
N ASP A 128 9.14 -6.62 -16.12
CA ASP A 128 8.09 -7.48 -15.56
C ASP A 128 6.85 -6.63 -15.18
N ALA A 129 7.07 -5.41 -14.68
CA ALA A 129 6.02 -4.45 -14.37
C ALA A 129 5.26 -3.99 -15.63
N PHE A 130 5.98 -3.64 -16.70
CA PHE A 130 5.37 -3.28 -17.96
C PHE A 130 4.55 -4.44 -18.54
N ALA A 131 5.10 -5.66 -18.52
CA ALA A 131 4.38 -6.85 -18.94
C ALA A 131 3.10 -7.09 -18.12
N ALA A 132 3.14 -6.87 -16.79
CA ALA A 132 1.96 -6.96 -15.94
C ALA A 132 0.91 -5.90 -16.29
N LEU A 133 1.30 -4.65 -16.51
CA LEU A 133 0.38 -3.56 -16.88
C LEU A 133 -0.26 -3.79 -18.26
N VAL A 134 0.48 -4.33 -19.23
CA VAL A 134 -0.07 -4.73 -20.53
C VAL A 134 -1.07 -5.88 -20.37
N ARG A 135 -0.78 -6.88 -19.54
CA ARG A 135 -1.71 -8.00 -19.26
C ARG A 135 -3.02 -7.53 -18.61
N LEU A 136 -2.97 -6.47 -17.81
CA LEU A 136 -4.15 -5.84 -17.22
C LEU A 136 -4.90 -4.92 -18.20
N GLY A 137 -4.39 -4.72 -19.41
CA GLY A 137 -4.96 -3.78 -20.39
C GLY A 137 -4.74 -2.31 -20.03
N LEU A 138 -3.93 -2.00 -19.02
CA LEU A 138 -3.66 -0.63 -18.57
C LEU A 138 -2.63 0.09 -19.45
N LEU A 139 -1.85 -0.64 -20.24
CA LEU A 139 -0.92 -0.10 -21.22
C LEU A 139 -1.06 -0.80 -22.58
N CYS A 140 -0.86 -0.04 -23.65
CA CYS A 140 -0.89 -0.58 -25.01
C CYS A 140 0.44 -1.28 -25.35
N ALA A 141 0.35 -2.52 -25.86
CA ALA A 141 1.52 -3.31 -26.27
C ALA A 141 2.32 -2.67 -27.42
N ALA A 142 1.80 -1.63 -28.08
CA ALA A 142 2.51 -0.89 -29.12
C ALA A 142 3.83 -0.25 -28.62
N PHE A 143 3.96 0.02 -27.31
CA PHE A 143 5.18 0.55 -26.69
C PHE A 143 6.27 -0.52 -26.45
N ALA A 144 5.96 -1.80 -26.65
CA ALA A 144 6.86 -2.92 -26.35
C ALA A 144 7.96 -3.15 -27.40
N ARG A 145 7.93 -2.44 -28.54
CA ARG A 145 8.85 -2.69 -29.68
C ARG A 145 9.97 -1.66 -29.83
N THR A 146 10.08 -0.67 -28.95
CA THR A 146 11.03 0.45 -29.11
C THR A 146 11.94 0.70 -27.90
N ALA A 147 12.00 -0.20 -26.91
CA ALA A 147 12.83 -0.05 -25.71
C ALA A 147 13.75 -1.25 -25.47
#